data_AF-A0A0J9FSD1-F1
#
_entry.id   AF-A0A0J9FSD1-F1
#
_cell.length_a   1.000
_cell.length_b   1.000
_cell.length_c   1.000
_cell.angle_alpha   90.00
_cell.angle_beta   90.00
_cell.angle_gamma   90.00
#
_symmetry.space_group_name_H-M   'P 1'
#
loop_
_entity.id
_entity.type
_entity.pdbx_description
1 polymer ?
#
loop_
_entity_poly.entity_id
_entity_poly.type
_entity_poly.pdbx_seq_one_letter_code
_entity_poly.pdbx_strand_id
1 'polypeptide(L)'
;MNALAVIDPADQPIQLEVFSYVPTWASVHAVGDKSAMPLFRQGEVAVFENSTKRIPEHGKLYVVEYGGNPIAPGHRIISPRRTRLVQAHRHQTADREHWSFRSYAGPAHWHDGWYPDEYAMAEKVLGPVIGIYAPSGSIRP
;
A
#
# COMPACT_ATOMS: atom_id res chain seq x y z
N MET A 1 11.54 1.63 21.60
CA MET A 1 10.77 1.20 20.42
C MET A 1 9.57 2.11 20.31
N ASN A 2 9.52 3.02 19.34
CA ASN A 2 8.44 3.99 19.19
C ASN A 2 7.60 3.62 17.97
N ALA A 3 6.36 3.18 18.18
CA ALA A 3 5.37 2.99 17.13
C ALA A 3 4.70 4.35 16.85
N LEU A 4 4.62 4.75 15.58
CA LEU A 4 3.87 5.93 15.14
C LEU A 4 2.52 5.46 14.60
N ALA A 5 1.43 5.92 15.21
CA ALA A 5 0.07 5.67 14.75
C ALA A 5 -0.51 6.95 14.11
N VAL A 6 -1.15 6.83 12.96
CA VAL A 6 -2.04 7.87 12.42
C VAL A 6 -3.46 7.37 12.58
N ILE A 7 -4.32 8.24 13.12
CA ILE A 7 -5.70 7.95 13.50
C ILE A 7 -6.61 8.51 12.39
N ASP A 8 -7.07 7.66 11.48
CA ASP A 8 -8.47 7.75 11.04
C ASP A 8 -9.27 7.01 12.13
N PRO A 9 -10.32 7.58 12.74
CA PRO A 9 -11.04 6.95 13.85
C PRO A 9 -11.63 5.56 13.52
N ALA A 10 -11.70 5.18 12.25
CA ALA A 10 -12.07 3.83 11.80
C ALA A 10 -10.88 2.90 11.49
N ASP A 11 -9.67 3.44 11.30
CA ASP A 11 -8.50 2.64 10.96
C ASP A 11 -7.75 2.19 12.22
N GLN A 12 -7.44 0.90 12.30
CA GLN A 12 -6.56 0.38 13.34
C GLN A 12 -5.19 1.09 13.28
N PRO A 13 -4.55 1.37 14.42
CA PRO A 13 -3.22 1.95 14.43
C PRO A 13 -2.25 1.04 13.67
N ILE A 14 -1.78 1.51 12.51
CA ILE A 14 -0.79 0.80 11.72
C ILE A 14 0.54 0.86 12.46
N GLN A 15 1.06 -0.30 12.86
CA GLN A 15 2.40 -0.42 13.44
C GLN A 15 3.39 -0.82 12.36
N LEU A 16 4.42 0.00 12.16
CA LEU A 16 5.50 -0.25 11.21
C LEU A 16 6.83 -0.32 11.94
N GLU A 17 7.65 -1.31 11.60
CA GLU A 17 9.02 -1.41 12.12
C GLU A 17 9.94 -0.39 11.41
N VAL A 18 10.85 0.23 12.15
CA VAL A 18 11.88 1.09 11.57
C VAL A 18 13.15 0.26 11.41
N PHE A 19 13.51 0.00 10.17
CA PHE A 19 14.67 -0.80 9.82
C PHE A 19 15.93 0.07 9.66
N SER A 20 17.06 -0.40 10.20
CA SER A 20 18.39 0.20 9.95
C SER A 20 19.04 -0.34 8.67
N TYR A 21 18.58 -1.50 8.19
CA TYR A 21 18.96 -2.12 6.93
C TYR A 21 17.76 -2.89 6.37
N VAL A 22 17.69 -3.05 5.05
CA VAL A 22 16.63 -3.84 4.42
C VAL A 22 16.92 -5.33 4.64
N PRO A 23 16.01 -6.10 5.27
CA PRO A 23 16.18 -7.55 5.41
C PRO A 23 16.26 -8.22 4.04
N THR A 24 17.08 -9.29 3.91
CA THR A 24 17.32 -9.97 2.63
C THR A 24 16.09 -10.63 2.01
N TRP A 25 15.09 -10.94 2.82
CA TRP A 25 13.82 -11.53 2.39
C TRP A 25 12.76 -10.48 2.02
N ALA A 26 13.03 -9.20 2.31
CA ALA A 26 12.12 -8.10 2.06
C ALA A 26 12.46 -7.36 0.76
N SER A 27 11.52 -6.57 0.27
CA SER A 27 11.73 -5.65 -0.84
C SER A 27 11.34 -4.23 -0.45
N VAL A 28 11.79 -3.27 -1.25
CA VAL A 28 11.56 -1.84 -0.99
C VAL A 28 10.78 -1.17 -2.09
N HIS A 29 9.92 -0.24 -1.70
CA HIS A 29 9.21 0.66 -2.60
C HIS A 29 9.51 2.09 -2.19
N ALA A 30 10.02 2.89 -3.13
CA ALA A 30 10.24 4.31 -2.91
C ALA A 30 8.89 5.02 -2.72
N VAL A 31 8.75 5.78 -1.64
CA VAL A 31 7.55 6.56 -1.38
C VAL A 31 7.64 7.87 -2.15
N GLY A 32 6.71 8.11 -3.09
CA GLY A 32 6.64 9.35 -3.86
C GLY A 32 6.32 10.58 -3.00
N ASP A 33 6.61 11.77 -3.51
CA ASP A 33 6.63 13.05 -2.77
C ASP A 33 5.49 13.34 -1.76
N LYS A 34 5.90 13.96 -0.64
CA LYS A 34 5.24 14.77 0.43
C LYS A 34 3.84 14.44 0.96
N SER A 35 3.10 13.57 0.31
CA SER A 35 1.68 13.27 0.56
C SER A 35 1.42 11.77 0.73
N ALA A 36 2.35 10.93 0.26
CA ALA A 36 2.04 9.58 -0.16
C ALA A 36 1.68 8.57 0.93
N MET A 37 1.77 8.92 2.21
CA MET A 37 1.04 8.26 3.31
C MET A 37 1.38 8.97 4.63
N PRO A 38 0.45 9.13 5.59
CA PRO A 38 0.70 9.85 6.84
C PRO A 38 1.90 9.38 7.66
N LEU A 39 2.35 8.15 7.46
CA LEU A 39 3.42 7.50 8.23
C LEU A 39 4.82 7.63 7.60
N PHE A 40 4.90 8.07 6.34
CA PHE A 40 6.14 8.14 5.57
C PHE A 40 6.57 9.58 5.35
N ARG A 41 7.87 9.83 5.49
CA ARG A 41 8.50 11.11 5.18
C ARG A 41 9.17 11.06 3.82
N GLN A 42 9.40 12.25 3.25
CA GLN A 42 10.14 12.37 2.00
C GLN A 42 11.53 11.73 2.15
N GLY A 43 11.91 10.89 1.18
CA GLY A 43 13.18 10.17 1.18
C GLY A 43 13.16 8.82 1.90
N GLU A 44 12.08 8.49 2.63
CA GLU A 44 11.90 7.16 3.22
C GLU A 44 11.37 6.17 2.19
N VAL A 45 11.65 4.88 2.42
CA VAL A 45 11.16 3.79 1.59
C VAL A 45 10.30 2.84 2.44
N ALA A 46 9.22 2.35 1.84
CA ALA A 46 8.42 1.28 2.41
C ALA A 46 9.14 -0.05 2.25
N VAL A 47 9.31 -0.78 3.35
CA VAL A 47 9.79 -2.15 3.37
C VAL A 47 8.58 -3.07 3.40
N PHE A 48 8.50 -4.00 2.45
CA PHE A 48 7.39 -4.94 2.35
C PHE A 48 7.89 -6.37 2.21
N GLU A 49 7.12 -7.31 2.73
CA GLU A 49 7.36 -8.74 2.58
C GLU A 49 6.97 -9.17 1.16
N ASN A 50 7.78 -9.98 0.49
CA ASN A 50 7.44 -10.55 -0.83
C ASN A 50 6.44 -11.71 -0.70
N SER A 51 5.22 -11.41 -0.28
CA SER A 51 4.11 -12.37 -0.17
C SER A 51 2.98 -11.99 -1.14
N THR A 52 3.17 -12.35 -2.41
CA THR A 52 2.20 -12.09 -3.47
C THR A 52 0.87 -12.77 -3.17
N LYS A 53 -0.25 -12.12 -3.51
CA LYS A 53 -1.60 -12.64 -3.26
C LYS A 53 -1.95 -12.85 -1.78
N ARG A 54 -1.25 -12.16 -0.87
CA ARG A 54 -1.65 -12.07 0.52
C ARG A 54 -3.04 -11.43 0.62
N ILE A 55 -3.95 -12.09 1.34
CA ILE A 55 -5.29 -11.58 1.61
C ILE A 55 -5.18 -10.25 2.39
N PRO A 56 -5.73 -9.15 1.87
CA PRO A 56 -5.69 -7.87 2.55
C PRO A 56 -6.52 -7.85 3.83
N GLU A 57 -6.03 -7.14 4.83
CA GLU A 57 -6.74 -6.85 6.06
C GLU A 57 -7.08 -5.36 6.10
N HIS A 58 -8.28 -5.02 6.57
CA HIS A 58 -8.71 -3.63 6.67
C HIS A 58 -7.74 -2.79 7.51
N GLY A 59 -7.42 -1.59 7.02
CA GLY A 59 -6.54 -0.64 7.65
C GLY A 59 -5.06 -0.89 7.38
N LYS A 60 -4.67 -2.08 6.89
CA LYS A 60 -3.26 -2.42 6.63
C LYS A 60 -2.75 -1.90 5.29
N LEU A 61 -1.43 -1.81 5.19
CA LEU A 61 -0.71 -1.28 4.05
C LEU A 61 -0.15 -2.37 3.17
N TYR A 62 -0.25 -2.15 1.87
CA TYR A 62 0.19 -3.09 0.85
C TYR A 62 0.91 -2.36 -0.26
N VAL A 63 1.89 -3.05 -0.84
CA VAL A 63 2.41 -2.70 -2.14
C VAL A 63 1.63 -3.51 -3.18
N VAL A 64 1.05 -2.81 -4.15
CA VAL A 64 0.24 -3.42 -5.22
C VAL A 64 0.83 -3.10 -6.58
N GLU A 65 0.65 -4.00 -7.54
CA GLU A 65 1.01 -3.77 -8.94
C GLU A 65 -0.25 -3.52 -9.78
N TYR A 66 -0.33 -2.35 -10.39
CA TYR A 66 -1.32 -2.05 -11.41
C TYR A 66 -0.71 -2.22 -12.80
N GLY A 67 -1.14 -3.23 -13.55
CA GLY A 67 -0.74 -3.47 -14.95
C GLY A 67 -1.95 -3.32 -15.87
N GLY A 68 -1.73 -2.67 -17.03
CA GLY A 68 -2.81 -2.21 -17.92
C GLY A 68 -3.72 -3.35 -18.36
N ASN A 69 -5.00 -3.24 -18.02
CA ASN A 69 -6.03 -4.07 -18.66
C ASN A 69 -5.88 -3.90 -20.17
N PRO A 70 -5.81 -4.98 -20.96
CA PRO A 70 -6.25 -4.91 -22.33
C PRO A 70 -7.67 -4.36 -22.27
N ILE A 71 -7.91 -3.19 -22.86
CA ILE A 71 -9.28 -2.65 -22.97
C ILE A 71 -10.16 -3.66 -23.75
N ALA A 72 -9.54 -4.54 -24.55
CA ALA A 72 -10.17 -5.67 -25.23
C ALA A 72 -9.17 -6.83 -25.47
N PRO A 73 -9.65 -8.08 -25.67
CA PRO A 73 -8.81 -9.21 -26.09
C PRO A 73 -8.04 -8.88 -27.38
N GLY A 74 -6.73 -9.13 -27.40
CA GLY A 74 -5.84 -8.86 -28.55
C GLY A 74 -5.06 -7.54 -28.51
N HIS A 75 -5.36 -6.64 -27.55
CA HIS A 75 -4.53 -5.46 -27.34
C HIS A 75 -3.27 -5.81 -26.50
N ARG A 76 -2.08 -5.50 -27.04
CA ARG A 76 -0.82 -5.53 -26.26
C ARG A 76 -0.92 -4.59 -25.07
N ILE A 77 -0.30 -4.95 -23.96
CA ILE A 77 -0.17 -4.10 -22.76
C ILE A 77 0.60 -2.83 -23.18
N ILE A 78 -0.12 -1.72 -23.38
CA ILE A 78 0.46 -0.43 -23.79
C ILE A 78 0.94 0.36 -22.57
N SER A 79 0.39 0.08 -21.39
CA SER A 79 0.67 0.81 -20.16
C SER A 79 1.73 0.09 -19.33
N PRO A 80 2.83 0.76 -18.94
CA PRO A 80 3.82 0.17 -18.04
C PRO A 80 3.15 -0.22 -16.72
N ARG A 81 3.57 -1.35 -16.14
CA ARG A 81 3.16 -1.77 -14.79
C ARG A 81 3.59 -0.70 -13.79
N ARG A 82 2.66 -0.32 -12.93
CA ARG A 82 2.81 0.74 -11.93
C ARG A 82 2.60 0.16 -10.54
N THR A 83 3.69 0.07 -9.79
CA THR A 83 3.65 -0.29 -8.37
C THR A 83 3.19 0.91 -7.54
N ARG A 84 2.36 0.67 -6.53
CA ARG A 84 1.81 1.70 -5.65
C ARG A 84 1.74 1.21 -4.20
N LEU A 85 1.97 2.14 -3.28
CA LEU A 85 1.62 1.99 -1.88
C LEU A 85 0.16 2.37 -1.65
N VAL A 86 -0.60 1.48 -1.01
CA VAL A 86 -2.03 1.64 -0.75
C VAL A 86 -2.41 1.07 0.62
N GLN A 87 -3.55 1.52 1.13
CA GLN A 87 -4.18 0.98 2.32
C GLN A 87 -5.46 0.22 1.93
N ALA A 88 -5.67 -0.95 2.51
CA ALA A 88 -6.89 -1.72 2.28
C ALA A 88 -8.04 -1.17 3.13
N HIS A 89 -9.15 -0.85 2.48
CA HIS A 89 -10.36 -0.34 3.13
C HIS A 89 -11.49 -1.33 2.93
N ARG A 90 -12.14 -1.70 4.04
CA ARG A 90 -13.37 -2.48 4.05
C ARG A 90 -14.51 -1.54 4.37
N HIS A 91 -15.48 -1.50 3.47
CA HIS A 91 -16.70 -0.72 3.60
C HIS A 91 -17.88 -1.68 3.79
N GLN A 92 -18.61 -1.52 4.88
CA GLN A 92 -19.82 -2.28 5.12
C GLN A 92 -21.03 -1.39 4.89
N THR A 93 -21.89 -1.79 3.94
CA THR A 93 -23.21 -1.20 3.72
C THR A 93 -24.28 -2.13 4.27
N ALA A 94 -25.53 -1.67 4.36
CA ALA A 94 -26.64 -2.47 4.90
C ALA A 94 -26.83 -3.82 4.19
N ASP A 95 -26.54 -3.87 2.89
CA ASP A 95 -26.82 -5.03 2.05
C ASP A 95 -25.57 -5.74 1.54
N ARG A 96 -24.38 -5.09 1.61
CA ARG A 96 -23.15 -5.59 0.98
C ARG A 96 -21.88 -5.11 1.67
N GLU A 97 -20.88 -5.99 1.69
CA GLU A 97 -19.49 -5.64 1.98
C GLU A 97 -18.76 -5.33 0.67
N HIS A 98 -17.95 -4.27 0.69
CA HIS A 98 -17.13 -3.86 -0.44
C HIS A 98 -15.73 -3.55 0.05
N TRP A 99 -14.73 -3.89 -0.75
CA TRP A 99 -13.36 -3.56 -0.44
C TRP A 99 -12.76 -2.59 -1.46
N SER A 100 -11.77 -1.80 -1.07
CA SER A 100 -11.04 -0.91 -1.97
C SER A 100 -9.60 -0.69 -1.51
N PHE A 101 -8.72 -0.32 -2.44
CA PHE A 101 -7.43 0.24 -2.08
C PHE A 101 -7.51 1.77 -2.12
N ARG A 102 -7.13 2.40 -1.00
CA ARG A 102 -6.94 3.84 -0.90
C ARG A 102 -5.47 4.18 -1.10
N SER A 103 -5.18 5.07 -2.05
CA SER A 103 -3.85 5.68 -2.18
C SER A 103 -3.85 7.09 -1.60
N TYR A 104 -2.75 7.45 -0.94
CA TYR A 104 -2.50 8.77 -0.37
C TYR A 104 -1.58 9.63 -1.26
N ALA A 105 -1.28 9.20 -2.48
CA ALA A 105 -0.43 9.96 -3.38
C ALA A 105 -1.11 11.26 -3.86
N GLY A 106 -0.68 12.40 -3.34
CA GLY A 106 -1.14 13.74 -3.68
C GLY A 106 -2.15 14.33 -2.69
N PRO A 107 -2.62 15.58 -2.91
CA PRO A 107 -3.67 16.22 -2.11
C PRO A 107 -5.07 15.59 -2.31
N ALA A 108 -5.20 14.62 -3.22
CA ALA A 108 -6.44 13.91 -3.49
C ALA A 108 -6.29 12.44 -3.11
N HIS A 109 -7.12 11.98 -2.16
CA HIS A 109 -7.26 10.56 -1.87
C HIS A 109 -7.92 9.88 -3.07
N TRP A 110 -7.25 8.88 -3.64
CA TRP A 110 -7.82 8.10 -4.74
C TRP A 110 -8.20 6.71 -4.25
N HIS A 111 -9.42 6.29 -4.55
CA HIS A 111 -9.87 4.90 -4.41
C HIS A 111 -9.82 4.25 -5.79
N ASP A 112 -9.29 3.04 -5.86
CA ASP A 112 -9.10 2.32 -7.12
C ASP A 112 -10.34 1.60 -7.65
N GLY A 113 -11.48 1.78 -6.96
CA GLY A 113 -12.76 1.15 -7.24
C GLY A 113 -13.14 0.15 -6.16
N TRP A 114 -14.31 -0.48 -6.34
CA TRP A 114 -14.78 -1.52 -5.42
C TRP A 114 -14.41 -2.90 -5.93
N TYR A 115 -13.92 -3.73 -5.01
CA TYR A 115 -13.75 -5.15 -5.18
C TYR A 115 -14.94 -5.88 -4.55
N PRO A 116 -15.34 -7.01 -5.16
CA PRO A 116 -16.41 -7.84 -4.59
C PRO A 116 -16.04 -8.44 -3.24
N ASP A 117 -14.75 -8.71 -3.02
CA ASP A 117 -14.19 -9.31 -1.80
C ASP A 117 -12.67 -9.02 -1.70
N GLU A 118 -12.08 -9.43 -0.57
CA GLU A 118 -10.65 -9.31 -0.29
C GLU A 118 -9.77 -10.21 -1.18
N TYR A 119 -10.30 -11.30 -1.71
CA TYR A 119 -9.56 -12.21 -2.60
C TYR A 119 -9.32 -11.56 -3.97
N ALA A 120 -10.32 -10.85 -4.50
CA ALA A 120 -10.18 -10.08 -5.73
C ALA A 120 -9.14 -8.95 -5.60
N MET A 121 -8.98 -8.37 -4.41
CA MET A 121 -7.89 -7.42 -4.13
C MET A 121 -6.53 -8.10 -4.08
N ALA A 122 -6.46 -9.29 -3.47
CA ALA A 122 -5.22 -10.05 -3.29
C ALA A 122 -4.50 -10.27 -4.62
N GLU A 123 -5.22 -10.42 -5.74
CA GLU A 123 -4.63 -10.57 -7.07
C GLU A 123 -3.69 -9.42 -7.49
N LYS A 124 -3.83 -8.23 -6.91
CA LYS A 124 -2.94 -7.08 -7.17
C LYS A 124 -1.82 -6.93 -6.14
N VAL A 125 -1.87 -7.67 -5.02
CA VAL A 125 -0.94 -7.53 -3.90
C VAL A 125 0.40 -8.17 -4.22
N LEU A 126 1.46 -7.38 -4.16
CA LEU A 126 2.84 -7.85 -4.13
C LEU A 126 3.25 -8.27 -2.71
N GLY A 127 2.74 -7.57 -1.70
CA GLY A 127 2.83 -7.98 -0.30
C GLY A 127 2.54 -6.86 0.70
N PRO A 128 2.44 -7.20 2.00
CA PRO A 128 2.16 -6.27 3.08
C PRO A 128 3.40 -5.42 3.39
N VAL A 129 3.16 -4.14 3.70
CA VAL A 129 4.21 -3.26 4.23
C VAL A 129 4.41 -3.59 5.70
N ILE A 130 5.65 -3.88 6.05
CA ILE A 130 6.07 -4.30 7.38
C ILE A 130 6.87 -3.21 8.09
N GLY A 131 7.41 -2.25 7.34
CA GLY A 131 8.27 -1.25 7.94
C GLY A 131 8.68 -0.12 7.02
N ILE A 132 9.56 0.70 7.58
CA ILE A 132 10.12 1.89 6.97
C ILE A 132 11.63 1.77 7.05
N TYR A 133 12.30 1.98 5.92
CA TYR A 133 13.74 2.14 5.87
C TYR A 133 14.07 3.59 5.48
N ALA A 134 15.05 4.15 6.18
CA ALA A 134 15.54 5.51 6.03
C ALA A 134 16.98 5.44 5.48
N PRO A 135 17.17 5.53 4.15
CA PRO A 135 18.51 5.59 3.57
C PRO A 135 19.27 6.80 4.17
N SER A 136 20.58 6.63 4.40
CA SER A 136 21.45 7.60 5.06
C SER A 136 21.17 9.05 4.60
N GLY A 137 20.56 9.86 5.47
CA GLY A 137 20.21 11.26 5.17
C GLY A 137 18.85 11.72 5.71
N SER A 138 17.90 10.81 5.95
CA SER A 138 16.62 11.14 6.58
C SER A 138 16.70 10.97 8.10
N ILE A 139 16.91 12.08 8.83
CA ILE A 139 16.93 12.09 10.30
C ILE A 139 15.48 12.15 10.81
N ARG A 140 15.07 11.15 11.60
CA ARG A 140 13.86 11.24 12.43
C ARG A 140 14.26 11.81 13.80
N PRO A 141 13.74 12.99 14.22
CA PRO A 141 13.84 13.43 15.61
C PRO A 141 12.95 12.58 16.52
#